data_AF-A0A2J8N4L6-F1
#
_entry.id   AF-A0A2J8N4L6-F1
#
_cell.length_a   1.000
_cell.length_b   1.000
_cell.length_c   1.000
_cell.angle_alpha   90.00
_cell.angle_beta   90.00
_cell.angle_gamma   90.00
#
_symmetry.space_group_name_H-M   'P 1'
#
loop_
_entity.id
_entity.type
_entity.pdbx_description
1 polymer ?
#
loop_
_entity_poly.entity_id
_entity_poly.type
_entity_poly.pdbx_seq_one_letter_code
_entity_poly.pdbx_strand_id
1 'polypeptide(L)' 'MSRRRFDCRSISGLLTTTPQIPIKMENFNNFYILTSKELGRGKFAVVRQCISKSTGQEYAAKFLKKR' A
#
# COMPACT_ATOMS: atom_id res chain seq x y z
N MET A 1 -26.30 -9.52 11.51
CA MET A 1 -25.14 -8.66 11.21
C MET A 1 -24.33 -8.46 12.50
N SER A 2 -23.56 -9.46 12.92
CA SER A 2 -22.80 -9.38 14.19
C SER A 2 -21.39 -8.88 13.91
N ARG A 3 -21.08 -7.64 14.32
CA ARG A 3 -19.71 -7.10 14.29
C ARG A 3 -18.90 -7.88 15.32
N ARG A 4 -18.09 -8.84 14.86
CA ARG A 4 -17.14 -9.53 15.73
C ARG A 4 -16.11 -8.49 16.22
N ARG A 5 -16.15 -8.19 17.52
CA ARG A 5 -15.11 -7.43 18.21
C ARG A 5 -13.82 -8.25 18.12
N PHE A 6 -12.78 -7.68 17.52
CA PHE A 6 -11.44 -8.25 17.58
C PHE A 6 -10.84 -7.87 18.93
N ASP A 7 -10.86 -8.81 19.88
CA ASP A 7 -10.11 -8.70 21.12
C ASP A 7 -8.62 -8.88 20.83
N CYS A 8 -7.85 -7.82 21.09
CA CYS A 8 -6.41 -7.77 20.89
C CYS A 8 -5.71 -8.52 22.03
N ARG A 9 -5.66 -9.87 21.97
CA ARG A 9 -4.66 -10.62 22.75
C ARG A 9 -3.37 -10.69 21.92
N SER A 10 -2.31 -10.10 22.47
CA SER A 10 -0.95 -10.13 21.93
C SER A 10 -0.47 -11.58 21.74
N ILE A 11 -0.65 -12.11 20.54
CA ILE A 11 -0.02 -13.35 20.09
C ILE A 11 1.28 -12.96 19.40
N SER A 12 2.40 -13.38 19.98
CA SER A 12 3.74 -13.27 19.42
C SER A 12 3.76 -13.83 17.99
N GLY A 13 3.83 -12.94 17.01
CA GLY A 13 3.75 -13.27 15.58
C GLY A 13 2.68 -12.49 14.80
N LEU A 14 1.76 -11.80 15.47
CA LEU A 14 0.88 -10.83 14.83
C LEU A 14 1.62 -9.49 14.67
N LEU A 15 1.60 -8.89 13.47
CA LEU A 15 2.02 -7.50 13.32
C LEU A 15 1.22 -6.65 14.33
N THR A 16 1.93 -5.77 15.04
CA THR A 16 1.32 -4.79 15.93
C THR A 16 0.14 -4.12 15.23
N THR A 17 -0.97 -3.97 15.95
CA THR A 17 -2.26 -3.49 15.41
C THR A 17 -2.18 -2.08 14.82
N THR A 18 -1.08 -1.37 15.05
CA THR A 18 -0.78 -0.04 14.53
C THR A 18 0.12 -0.12 13.29
N PRO A 19 -0.30 0.42 12.13
CA PRO A 19 0.55 0.47 10.95
C PRO A 19 1.77 1.36 11.22
N GLN A 20 2.96 0.84 10.89
CA GLN A 20 4.24 1.53 11.09
C GLN A 20 4.44 2.71 10.11
N ILE A 21 3.63 2.78 9.06
CA ILE A 21 3.73 3.78 8.00
C ILE A 21 2.41 4.56 7.97
N PRO A 22 2.43 5.90 8.11
CA PRO A 22 1.22 6.71 8.06
C PRO A 22 0.61 6.67 6.65
N ILE A 23 -0.71 6.51 6.59
CA ILE A 23 -1.48 6.58 5.33
C ILE A 23 -1.59 8.06 4.93
N LYS A 24 -1.15 8.39 3.72
CA LYS A 24 -1.23 9.74 3.16
C LYS A 24 -2.43 9.86 2.24
N MET A 25 -3.21 10.93 2.41
CA MET A 25 -4.42 11.20 1.62
C MET A 25 -4.18 12.16 0.44
N GLU A 26 -3.02 12.80 0.38
CA GLU A 26 -2.66 13.69 -0.73
C GLU A 26 -2.36 12.91 -2.02
N ASN A 27 -2.15 13.65 -3.11
CA ASN A 27 -1.85 13.07 -4.41
C ASN A 27 -0.59 12.19 -4.37
N PHE A 28 -0.70 10.97 -4.91
CA PHE A 28 0.41 10.01 -5.01
C PHE A 28 1.66 10.62 -5.66
N ASN A 29 1.47 11.43 -6.70
CA ASN A 29 2.54 12.06 -7.46
C ASN A 29 3.36 13.08 -6.63
N ASN A 30 2.90 13.48 -5.44
CA ASN A 30 3.67 14.36 -4.55
C ASN A 30 4.83 13.60 -3.89
N PHE A 31 4.69 12.30 -3.64
CA PHE A 31 5.68 11.51 -2.89
C PHE A 31 6.40 10.47 -3.75
N TYR A 32 5.79 10.03 -4.84
CA TYR A 32 6.33 8.97 -5.68
C TYR A 32 6.35 9.38 -7.15
N ILE A 33 7.32 8.84 -7.89
CA ILE A 33 7.42 8.95 -9.33
C ILE A 33 7.06 7.58 -9.91
N LEU A 34 6.08 7.54 -10.81
CA LEU A 34 5.68 6.31 -11.48
C LEU A 34 6.59 6.06 -12.69
N THR A 35 7.19 4.88 -12.75
CA THR A 35 8.00 4.45 -13.89
C THR A 35 7.12 3.75 -14.93
N SER A 36 7.53 3.77 -16.19
CA SER A 36 6.86 3.04 -17.28
C SER A 36 7.01 1.52 -17.20
N LYS A 37 7.84 1.01 -16.28
CA LYS A 37 8.09 -0.43 -16.10
C LYS A 37 6.90 -1.11 -15.44
N GLU A 38 6.26 -2.00 -16.18
CA GLU A 38 5.25 -2.93 -15.66
C GLU A 38 5.94 -4.09 -14.93
N LEU A 39 5.50 -4.37 -13.69
CA LEU A 39 5.97 -5.51 -12.90
C LEU A 39 5.03 -6.71 -13.03
N GLY A 40 3.76 -6.46 -13.35
CA GLY A 40 2.81 -7.53 -13.63
C GLY A 40 1.40 -7.03 -13.93
N ARG A 41 0.61 -7.88 -14.59
CA ARG A 41 -0.79 -7.63 -14.96
C ARG A 41 -1.68 -8.72 -14.41
N GLY A 42 -2.82 -8.34 -13.83
CA GLY A 42 -3.83 -9.29 -13.37
C GLY A 42 -5.25 -8.78 -13.66
N LYS A 43 -6.25 -9.59 -13.29
CA LYS A 43 -7.69 -9.30 -13.53
C LYS A 43 -8.13 -7.91 -13.03
N PHE A 44 -7.50 -7.41 -11.97
CA PHE A 44 -7.98 -6.23 -11.24
C PHE A 44 -7.16 -4.97 -11.48
N ALA A 45 -5.89 -5.08 -11.88
CA ALA A 45 -5.01 -3.94 -12.10
C ALA A 45 -3.70 -4.36 -12.78
N VAL A 46 -3.00 -3.37 -13.31
CA VAL A 46 -1.58 -3.45 -13.66
C VAL A 46 -0.76 -2.93 -12.48
N VAL A 47 0.29 -3.65 -12.13
CA VAL A 47 1.29 -3.27 -11.13
C VAL A 47 2.48 -2.68 -11.86
N ARG A 48 2.91 -1.49 -11.44
CA ARG A 48 4.05 -0.77 -12.03
C ARG A 48 5.10 -0.46 -10.98
N GLN A 49 6.34 -0.29 -11.41
CA GLN A 49 7.42 0.18 -10.56
C GLN A 49 7.25 1.68 -10.28
N CYS A 50 7.51 2.11 -9.05
CA CYS A 50 7.60 3.53 -8.69
C CYS A 50 8.82 3.78 -7.79
N ILE A 51 9.22 5.04 -7.67
CA ILE A 51 10.36 5.46 -6.86
C ILE A 51 9.90 6.53 -5.86
N SER A 52 10.24 6.36 -4.59
CA SER A 52 10.01 7.39 -3.56
C SER A 52 10.89 8.60 -3.81
N LYS A 53 10.30 9.79 -3.85
CA LYS A 53 11.04 11.05 -4.04
C LYS A 53 11.95 11.38 -2.85
N SER A 54 11.60 10.97 -1.64
CA SER A 54 12.37 11.31 -0.44
C SER A 54 13.53 10.36 -0.18
N THR A 55 13.36 9.07 -0.50
CA THR A 55 14.37 8.04 -0.20
C THR A 55 15.07 7.49 -1.44
N GLY A 56 14.55 7.76 -2.65
CA GLY A 56 15.04 7.13 -3.89
C GLY A 56 14.75 5.63 -3.98
N GLN A 57 14.03 5.05 -3.03
CA GLN A 57 13.79 3.62 -2.98
C GLN A 57 12.69 3.21 -3.97
N GLU A 58 12.90 2.05 -4.60
CA GLU A 58 11.96 1.46 -5.56
C GLU A 58 10.87 0.64 -4.85
N TYR A 59 9.63 0.76 -5.35
CA TYR A 59 8.47 0.02 -4.86
C TYR A 59 7.58 -0.44 -6.01
N ALA A 60 6.64 -1.34 -5.69
CA ALA A 60 5.57 -1.76 -6.60
C ALA A 60 4.28 -1.00 -6.26
N ALA A 61 3.72 -0.28 -7.23
CA ALA A 61 2.46 0.44 -7.11
C ALA A 61 1.32 -0.32 -7.79
N LYS A 62 0.24 -0.59 -7.03
CA LYS A 62 -1.01 -1.17 -7.53
C LYS A 62 -2.13 -0.12 -7.46
N PHE A 63 -2.56 0.37 -8.61
CA PHE A 63 -3.64 1.36 -8.69
C PHE A 63 -4.99 0.68 -8.67
N LEU A 64 -5.85 1.09 -7.73
CA LEU A 64 -7.22 0.58 -7.60
C LEU A 64 -8.20 1.70 -7.95
N LYS A 65 -9.16 1.40 -8.84
CA LYS A 65 -10.21 2.36 -9.20
C LYS A 65 -11.23 2.46 -8.07
N LYS A 66 -11.49 3.69 -7.60
CA LYS A 66 -12.57 3.97 -6.65
C LYS A 66 -13.92 3.81 -7.37
N ARG A 67 -14.89 3.15 -6.72
CA ARG A 67 -16.28 2.99 -7.22
C ARG A 67 -17.10 4.23 -6.88
#